data_AF-A0A529NTG6-F1
#
_entry.id   AF-A0A529NTG6-F1
#
_cell.length_a   1.000
_cell.length_b   1.000
_cell.length_c   1.000
_cell.angle_alpha   90.00
_cell.angle_beta   90.00
_cell.angle_gamma   90.00
#
_symmetry.space_group_name_H-M   'P 1'
#
loop_
_entity.id
_entity.type
_entity.pdbx_description
1 polymer ?
#
loop_
_entity_poly.entity_id
_entity_poly.type
_entity_poly.pdbx_seq_one_letter_code
_entity_poly.pdbx_strand_id
1 'polypeptide(L)'
;MITRRGFLRLIGGSFLSMVSLSAYAVGIEPMLLTHVKRYSLMPPHWPAGLKLRVVALADIHACRPWMTPERIASLAAEANALRPDLIVLLGDYVAGMRLVTDEVPASEWASALSGLKAPLGVKAILGNHDWWHDPVAQRAGAGPTE
;
A
#
# COMPACT_ATOMS: atom_id res chain seq x y z
N MET A 1 32.36 14.94 35.60
CA MET A 1 33.25 14.85 34.42
C MET A 1 33.05 13.49 33.76
N ILE A 2 32.78 13.44 32.46
CA ILE A 2 32.65 12.17 31.72
C ILE A 2 34.05 11.61 31.45
N THR A 3 34.29 10.34 31.77
CA THR A 3 35.57 9.68 31.47
C THR A 3 35.67 9.35 29.98
N ARG A 4 36.89 9.23 29.42
CA ARG A 4 37.09 8.83 28.02
C ARG A 4 36.36 7.53 27.66
N ARG A 5 36.38 6.55 28.57
CA ARG A 5 35.63 5.29 28.44
C ARG A 5 34.12 5.50 28.44
N GLY A 6 33.61 6.37 29.33
CA GLY A 6 32.19 6.74 29.37
C GLY A 6 31.74 7.45 28.09
N PHE A 7 32.56 8.36 27.57
CA PHE A 7 32.30 9.07 26.31
C PHE A 7 32.27 8.12 25.11
N LEU A 8 33.24 7.21 24.98
CA LEU A 8 33.26 6.23 23.89
C LEU A 8 32.08 5.25 23.95
N ARG A 9 31.69 4.81 25.16
CA ARG A 9 30.49 3.97 25.35
C ARG A 9 29.22 4.71 24.97
N LEU A 10 29.11 5.99 25.31
CA LEU A 10 27.97 6.82 24.95
C LEU A 10 27.87 6.95 23.43
N ILE A 11 28.95 7.34 22.76
CA ILE A 11 28.96 7.47 21.28
C ILE A 11 28.65 6.14 20.61
N GLY A 12 29.35 5.07 21.00
CA GLY A 12 29.16 3.74 20.39
C GLY A 12 27.74 3.23 20.61
N GLY A 13 27.19 3.41 21.82
CA GLY A 13 25.81 3.06 22.15
C GLY A 13 24.80 3.85 21.32
N SER A 14 24.94 5.17 21.28
CA SER A 14 24.05 6.05 20.50
C SER A 14 24.10 5.73 19.00
N PHE A 15 25.29 5.49 18.45
CA PHE A 15 25.45 5.11 17.05
C PHE A 15 24.75 3.78 16.75
N LEU A 16 24.97 2.75 17.58
CA LEU A 16 24.30 1.46 17.41
C LEU A 16 22.79 1.59 17.50
N SER A 17 22.27 2.32 18.50
CA SER A 17 20.83 2.57 18.62
C SER A 17 20.25 3.25 17.37
N MET A 18 20.94 4.28 16.85
CA MET A 18 20.49 4.99 15.66
C MET A 18 20.47 4.08 14.42
N VAL A 19 21.53 3.28 14.22
CA VAL A 19 21.60 2.32 13.10
C VAL A 19 20.51 1.26 13.24
N SER A 20 20.32 0.69 14.43
CA SER A 20 19.29 -0.33 14.66
C SER A 20 17.88 0.21 14.45
N LEU A 21 17.56 1.39 14.98
CA LEU A 21 16.27 2.04 14.76
C LEU A 21 16.03 2.36 13.29
N SER A 22 17.04 2.88 12.59
CA SER A 22 16.93 3.18 11.16
C SER A 22 16.71 1.91 10.35
N ALA A 23 17.52 0.87 10.57
CA ALA A 23 17.37 -0.42 9.89
C ALA A 23 16.00 -1.06 10.15
N TYR A 24 15.49 -0.95 11.37
CA TYR A 24 14.15 -1.42 11.70
C TYR A 24 13.07 -0.62 10.96
N ALA A 25 13.10 0.70 11.07
CA ALA A 25 12.09 1.60 10.50
C ALA A 25 12.04 1.55 8.98
N VAL A 26 13.18 1.38 8.30
CA VAL A 26 13.20 1.27 6.84
C VAL A 26 13.09 -0.19 6.41
N GLY A 27 13.94 -1.10 6.88
CA GLY A 27 14.07 -2.42 6.27
C GLY A 27 13.11 -3.49 6.80
N ILE A 28 12.61 -3.33 8.04
CA ILE A 28 11.85 -4.39 8.72
C ILE A 28 10.37 -4.03 8.76
N GLU A 29 10.02 -2.90 9.37
CA GLU A 29 8.61 -2.52 9.61
C GLU A 29 7.77 -2.48 8.31
N PRO A 30 8.23 -1.90 7.18
CA PRO A 30 7.46 -1.89 5.93
C PRO A 30 7.26 -3.26 5.27
N MET A 31 8.10 -4.23 5.61
CA MET A 31 8.07 -5.61 5.07
C MET A 31 7.23 -6.57 5.90
N LEU A 32 6.93 -6.24 7.16
CA LEU A 32 6.29 -7.18 8.09
C LEU A 32 4.77 -7.22 8.04
N LEU A 33 4.11 -6.28 7.36
CA LEU A 33 2.71 -5.92 7.67
C LEU A 33 1.69 -6.18 6.57
N THR A 34 1.69 -7.36 5.95
CA THR A 34 0.46 -7.79 5.25
C THR A 34 -0.41 -8.60 6.22
N HIS A 35 -1.35 -7.93 6.88
CA HIS A 35 -2.35 -8.58 7.72
C HIS A 35 -3.76 -8.30 7.21
N VAL A 36 -4.55 -9.36 7.01
CA VAL A 36 -5.97 -9.23 6.67
C VAL A 36 -6.75 -8.78 7.90
N LYS A 37 -7.10 -7.49 7.92
CA LYS A 37 -8.03 -6.93 8.91
C LYS A 37 -9.47 -7.16 8.47
N ARG A 38 -10.28 -7.78 9.34
CA ARG A 38 -11.68 -8.13 9.04
C ARG A 38 -12.62 -7.24 9.83
N TYR A 39 -13.64 -6.74 9.16
CA TYR A 39 -14.74 -6.00 9.75
C TYR A 39 -16.05 -6.69 9.38
N SER A 40 -16.96 -6.77 10.35
CA SER A 40 -18.33 -7.25 10.15
C SER A 40 -19.26 -6.06 10.36
N LEU A 41 -19.81 -5.55 9.27
CA LEU A 41 -20.65 -4.35 9.27
C LEU A 41 -22.08 -4.74 8.85
N MET A 42 -23.07 -4.09 9.45
CA MET A 42 -24.47 -4.18 9.05
C MET A 42 -25.02 -2.75 8.92
N PRO A 43 -24.95 -2.16 7.72
CA PRO A 43 -25.45 -0.80 7.50
C PRO A 43 -26.96 -0.68 7.81
N PRO A 44 -27.46 0.52 8.16
CA PRO A 44 -28.89 0.77 8.25
C PRO A 44 -29.59 0.40 6.92
N HIS A 45 -30.74 -0.26 7.03
CA HIS A 45 -31.53 -0.73 5.88
C HIS A 45 -30.82 -1.76 4.98
N TRP A 46 -29.81 -2.47 5.50
CA TRP A 46 -29.18 -3.56 4.75
C TRP A 46 -30.19 -4.68 4.47
N PRO A 47 -30.30 -5.18 3.21
CA PRO A 47 -31.28 -6.20 2.87
C PRO A 47 -31.15 -7.46 3.75
N ALA A 48 -32.28 -7.94 4.27
CA ALA A 48 -32.31 -9.11 5.12
C ALA A 48 -31.75 -10.34 4.38
N GLY A 49 -30.82 -11.05 5.01
CA GLY A 49 -30.20 -12.25 4.44
C GLY A 49 -29.10 -11.99 3.41
N LEU A 50 -28.89 -10.74 2.96
CA LEU A 50 -27.80 -10.42 2.04
C LEU A 50 -26.45 -10.45 2.79
N LYS A 51 -25.59 -11.40 2.44
CA LYS A 51 -24.21 -11.47 2.90
C LYS A 51 -23.28 -11.16 1.74
N LEU A 52 -22.41 -10.19 1.93
CA LEU A 52 -21.44 -9.78 0.93
C LEU A 52 -20.04 -9.75 1.56
N ARG A 53 -19.08 -10.40 0.91
CA ARG A 53 -17.67 -10.27 1.23
C ARG A 53 -17.01 -9.30 0.26
N VAL A 54 -16.68 -8.12 0.77
CA VAL A 54 -15.91 -7.11 0.04
C VAL A 54 -14.46 -7.18 0.51
N VAL A 55 -13.52 -7.29 -0.42
CA VAL A 55 -12.09 -7.07 -0.13
C VAL A 55 -11.73 -5.68 -0.66
N ALA A 56 -11.17 -4.85 0.22
CA ALA A 56 -10.71 -3.52 -0.10
C ALA A 56 -9.19 -3.48 -0.09
N LEU A 57 -8.58 -2.94 -1.14
CA LEU A 57 -7.16 -2.63 -1.24
C LEU A 57 -7.02 -1.13 -1.52
N ALA A 58 -6.05 -0.48 -0.91
CA ALA A 58 -5.83 0.96 -1.00
C ALA A 58 -4.34 1.27 -0.83
N ASP A 59 -3.92 2.46 -1.24
CA ASP A 59 -2.61 3.04 -0.91
C ASP A 59 -1.44 2.11 -1.29
N ILE A 60 -1.53 1.49 -2.47
CA ILE A 60 -0.54 0.51 -2.95
C ILE A 60 0.84 1.16 -3.09
N HIS A 61 0.90 2.43 -3.50
CA HIS A 61 2.13 3.21 -3.63
C HIS A 61 3.30 2.43 -4.27
N ALA A 62 3.06 1.88 -5.46
CA ALA A 62 3.98 1.02 -6.19
C ALA A 62 5.35 1.70 -6.37
N CYS A 63 6.39 1.09 -5.81
CA CYS A 63 7.76 1.58 -5.86
C CYS A 63 8.74 0.47 -5.50
N ARG A 64 10.01 0.61 -5.89
CA ARG A 64 11.09 -0.24 -5.37
C ARG A 64 11.81 0.47 -4.20
N PRO A 65 12.24 -0.26 -3.16
CA PRO A 65 12.10 -1.71 -2.97
C PRO A 65 10.82 -2.11 -2.22
N TRP A 66 9.96 -1.17 -1.83
CA TRP A 66 8.92 -1.40 -0.83
C TRP A 66 7.68 -2.12 -1.37
N MET A 67 7.18 -1.69 -2.52
CA MET A 67 5.92 -2.16 -3.13
C MET A 67 6.17 -2.54 -4.58
N THR A 68 6.99 -3.58 -4.75
CA THR A 68 7.39 -4.08 -6.07
C THR A 68 6.20 -4.77 -6.77
N PRO A 69 6.25 -4.92 -8.10
CA PRO A 69 5.21 -5.66 -8.84
C PRO A 69 4.97 -7.07 -8.29
N GLU A 70 6.02 -7.76 -7.85
CA GLU A 70 5.92 -9.12 -7.28
C GLU A 70 5.17 -9.12 -5.95
N ARG A 71 5.45 -8.14 -5.09
CA ARG A 71 4.71 -7.98 -3.83
C ARG A 71 3.25 -7.66 -4.11
N ILE A 72 2.96 -6.76 -5.05
CA ILE A 72 1.59 -6.42 -5.45
C ILE A 72 0.85 -7.65 -6.00
N ALA A 73 1.52 -8.47 -6.81
CA ALA A 73 0.94 -9.72 -7.30
C ALA A 73 0.65 -10.72 -6.17
N SER A 74 1.53 -10.81 -5.16
CA SER A 74 1.28 -11.62 -3.95
C SER A 74 0.05 -11.12 -3.19
N LEU A 75 -0.08 -9.80 -2.99
CA LEU A 75 -1.26 -9.20 -2.36
C LEU A 75 -2.55 -9.51 -3.14
N ALA A 76 -2.47 -9.47 -4.48
CA ALA A 76 -3.60 -9.82 -5.33
C ALA A 76 -4.01 -11.30 -5.17
N ALA A 77 -3.03 -12.20 -5.07
CA ALA A 77 -3.28 -13.61 -4.81
C ALA A 77 -3.91 -13.85 -3.42
N GLU A 78 -3.41 -13.17 -2.38
CA GLU A 78 -3.98 -13.22 -1.03
C GLU A 78 -5.43 -12.69 -1.00
N ALA A 79 -5.70 -11.58 -1.69
CA ALA A 79 -7.04 -11.02 -1.83
C ALA A 79 -8.01 -12.02 -2.47
N ASN A 80 -7.60 -12.68 -3.57
CA ASN A 80 -8.38 -13.72 -4.22
C ASN A 80 -8.63 -14.93 -3.29
N ALA A 81 -7.65 -15.32 -2.48
CA ALA A 81 -7.77 -16.44 -1.53
C ALA A 81 -8.85 -16.20 -0.44
N LEU A 82 -9.19 -14.94 -0.16
CA LEU A 82 -10.31 -14.59 0.72
C LEU A 82 -11.69 -14.90 0.12
N ARG A 83 -11.75 -15.31 -1.17
CA ARG A 83 -12.98 -15.58 -1.93
C ARG A 83 -13.98 -14.42 -1.83
N PRO A 84 -13.61 -13.21 -2.29
CA PRO A 84 -14.49 -12.05 -2.28
C PRO A 84 -15.63 -12.21 -3.28
N ASP A 85 -16.76 -11.60 -2.97
CA ASP A 85 -17.84 -11.38 -3.91
C ASP A 85 -17.56 -10.14 -4.78
N LEU A 86 -16.94 -9.12 -4.18
CA LEU A 86 -16.54 -7.86 -4.80
C LEU A 86 -15.15 -7.45 -4.31
N ILE A 87 -14.32 -6.92 -5.21
CA ILE A 87 -13.06 -6.27 -4.84
C ILE A 87 -13.16 -4.78 -5.18
N VAL A 88 -12.76 -3.94 -4.23
CA VAL A 88 -12.66 -2.48 -4.42
C VAL A 88 -11.22 -2.03 -4.26
N LEU A 89 -10.73 -1.25 -5.23
CA LEU A 89 -9.44 -0.60 -5.23
C LEU A 89 -9.66 0.89 -4.97
N LEU A 90 -9.15 1.40 -3.86
CA LEU A 90 -9.53 2.71 -3.31
C LEU A 90 -8.52 3.82 -3.61
N GLY A 91 -7.67 3.64 -4.62
CA GLY A 91 -6.74 4.67 -5.11
C GLY A 91 -5.34 4.60 -4.52
N ASP A 92 -4.52 5.58 -4.92
CA ASP A 92 -3.13 5.80 -4.53
C ASP A 92 -2.21 4.63 -4.93
N TYR A 93 -2.20 4.33 -6.23
CA TYR A 93 -1.41 3.26 -6.82
C TYR A 93 0.04 3.66 -7.07
N VAL A 94 0.28 4.92 -7.42
CA VAL A 94 1.62 5.43 -7.74
C VAL A 94 2.41 5.77 -6.47
N ALA A 95 3.74 5.74 -6.57
CA ALA A 95 4.65 6.01 -5.46
C ALA A 95 4.30 7.32 -4.74
N GLY A 96 4.05 7.22 -3.42
CA GLY A 96 3.71 8.38 -2.59
C GLY A 96 4.89 9.08 -1.95
N MET A 97 6.10 8.53 -2.05
CA MET A 97 7.28 8.98 -1.32
C MET A 97 8.53 9.09 -2.19
N ARG A 98 9.50 9.88 -1.73
CA ARG A 98 10.80 10.07 -2.42
C ARG A 98 11.88 9.08 -2.00
N LEU A 99 11.71 8.37 -0.89
CA LEU A 99 12.69 7.40 -0.40
C LEU A 99 12.49 6.05 -1.10
N VAL A 100 12.75 6.04 -2.40
CA VAL A 100 12.62 4.87 -3.29
C VAL A 100 13.93 4.66 -4.03
N THR A 101 14.22 3.42 -4.40
CA THR A 101 15.38 3.09 -5.24
C THR A 101 15.04 3.19 -6.73
N ASP A 102 13.78 2.98 -7.09
CA ASP A 102 13.30 3.02 -8.46
C ASP A 102 11.76 3.18 -8.49
N GLU A 103 11.25 3.75 -9.57
CA GLU A 103 9.82 3.90 -9.82
C GLU A 103 9.23 2.62 -10.40
N VAL A 104 7.93 2.37 -10.15
CA VAL A 104 7.22 1.26 -10.77
C VAL A 104 6.17 1.84 -11.73
N PRO A 105 6.33 1.66 -13.05
CA PRO A 105 5.42 2.25 -14.02
C PRO A 105 4.03 1.61 -13.95
N ALA A 106 3.03 2.36 -14.43
CA ALA A 106 1.62 1.94 -14.40
C ALA A 106 1.38 0.56 -15.02
N SER A 107 2.07 0.26 -16.12
CA SER A 107 1.98 -1.05 -16.79
C SER A 107 2.36 -2.22 -15.88
N GLU A 108 3.33 -2.05 -14.98
CA GLU A 108 3.81 -3.13 -14.12
C GLU A 108 2.85 -3.40 -12.96
N TRP A 109 2.48 -2.36 -12.19
CA TRP A 109 1.56 -2.56 -11.07
C TRP A 109 0.13 -2.86 -11.54
N ALA A 110 -0.33 -2.31 -12.66
CA ALA A 110 -1.64 -2.65 -13.22
C ALA A 110 -1.67 -4.10 -13.72
N SER A 111 -0.58 -4.58 -14.33
CA SER A 111 -0.45 -5.99 -14.70
C SER A 111 -0.48 -6.89 -13.46
N ALA A 112 0.20 -6.52 -12.38
CA ALA A 112 0.16 -7.29 -11.13
C ALA A 112 -1.26 -7.36 -10.52
N LEU A 113 -2.00 -6.25 -10.53
CA LEU A 113 -3.39 -6.19 -10.03
C LEU A 113 -4.40 -6.83 -10.98
N SER A 114 -4.08 -7.02 -12.27
CA SER A 114 -4.98 -7.64 -13.26
C SER A 114 -5.38 -9.08 -12.91
N GLY A 115 -4.63 -9.74 -12.03
CA GLY A 115 -4.94 -11.06 -11.51
C GLY A 115 -6.13 -11.10 -10.53
N LEU A 116 -6.63 -9.95 -10.07
CA LEU A 116 -7.77 -9.86 -9.15
C LEU A 116 -9.06 -10.39 -9.79
N LYS A 117 -9.79 -11.22 -9.05
CA LYS A 117 -11.00 -11.89 -9.54
C LYS A 117 -12.07 -11.93 -8.46
N ALA A 118 -13.25 -11.43 -8.81
CA ALA A 118 -14.44 -11.54 -7.97
C ALA A 118 -15.70 -11.65 -8.85
N PRO A 119 -16.73 -12.41 -8.44
CA PRO A 119 -17.96 -12.60 -9.21
C PRO A 119 -18.70 -11.31 -9.58
N LEU A 120 -18.72 -10.32 -8.69
CA LEU A 120 -19.33 -9.00 -8.94
C LEU A 120 -18.35 -7.99 -9.54
N GLY A 121 -17.15 -8.45 -9.89
CA GLY A 121 -16.10 -7.68 -10.54
C GLY A 121 -15.13 -7.01 -9.58
N VAL A 122 -14.17 -6.31 -10.19
CA VAL A 122 -13.18 -5.47 -9.51
C VAL A 122 -13.50 -4.03 -9.89
N LYS A 123 -13.69 -3.16 -8.88
CA LYS A 123 -14.03 -1.75 -9.08
C LYS A 123 -12.89 -0.89 -8.54
N ALA A 124 -12.49 0.12 -9.29
CA ALA A 124 -11.37 0.97 -8.94
C ALA A 124 -11.77 2.45 -8.98
N ILE A 125 -11.24 3.20 -8.04
CA ILE A 125 -11.21 4.67 -8.09
C ILE A 125 -9.76 5.14 -8.07
N LEU A 126 -9.54 6.40 -8.46
CA LEU A 126 -8.27 7.07 -8.34
C LEU A 126 -8.18 7.82 -7.01
N GLY A 127 -6.98 7.86 -6.43
CA GLY A 127 -6.65 8.64 -5.26
C GLY A 127 -5.95 9.97 -5.61
N ASN A 128 -5.57 10.72 -4.59
CA ASN A 128 -4.90 12.01 -4.77
C ASN A 128 -3.49 11.87 -5.36
N HIS A 129 -2.75 10.81 -5.02
CA HIS A 129 -1.43 10.59 -5.60
C HIS A 129 -1.51 10.26 -7.08
N ASP A 130 -2.54 9.50 -7.50
CA ASP A 130 -2.77 9.19 -8.90
C ASP A 130 -3.06 10.48 -9.70
N TRP A 131 -3.86 11.39 -9.12
CA TRP A 131 -4.12 12.71 -9.69
C TRP A 131 -2.86 13.58 -9.79
N TRP A 132 -2.05 13.65 -8.72
CA TRP A 132 -0.82 14.47 -8.70
C TRP A 132 0.25 13.96 -9.66
N HIS A 133 0.19 12.69 -10.05
CA HIS A 133 1.10 12.09 -11.02
C HIS A 133 0.66 12.31 -12.48
N ASP A 134 -0.53 12.87 -12.72
CA ASP A 134 -1.01 13.21 -14.06
C ASP A 134 -0.97 14.75 -14.28
N PRO A 135 0.08 15.29 -14.89
CA PRO A 135 0.18 16.72 -15.17
C PRO A 135 -0.79 17.19 -16.25
N VAL A 136 -1.32 16.29 -17.09
CA VAL A 136 -2.34 16.63 -18.10
C VAL A 136 -3.68 16.82 -17.41
N ALA A 137 -4.09 15.87 -16.57
CA ALA A 137 -5.32 15.97 -15.79
C ALA A 137 -5.31 17.19 -14.86
N GLN A 138 -4.18 17.45 -14.18
CA GLN A 138 -4.04 18.65 -13.33
C GLN A 138 -4.18 19.96 -14.09
N ARG A 139 -3.65 20.05 -15.32
CA ARG A 139 -3.84 21.24 -16.17
C ARG A 139 -5.27 21.37 -16.67
N ALA A 140 -5.92 20.25 -16.98
CA ALA A 140 -7.31 20.25 -17.42
C ALA A 140 -8.27 20.67 -16.30
N GLY A 141 -7.99 20.25 -15.05
CA GLY A 141 -8.80 20.58 -13.86
C GLY A 141 -10.21 19.95 -13.86
N ALA A 142 -10.55 19.17 -14.89
CA ALA A 142 -11.81 18.49 -15.07
C ALA A 142 -11.60 17.25 -15.98
N GLY A 143 -12.50 16.28 -15.86
CA GLY A 143 -12.53 15.07 -16.70
C GLY A 143 -13.92 14.44 -16.66
N PRO A 144 -14.21 13.48 -17.54
CA PRO A 144 -15.48 12.76 -17.50
C PRO A 144 -15.63 12.03 -16.15
N THR A 145 -16.72 12.32 -15.45
CA THR A 145 -17.14 11.60 -14.23
C THR A 145 -18.26 10.65 -14.62
N GLU A 146 -17.93 9.59 -15.34
CA GLU A 146 -18.88 8.54 -15.73
C GLU A 146 -18.84 7.35 -14.77
#